data_AF-A0A6F9BST6-F1
#
_entry.id   AF-A0A6F9BST6-F1
#
_cell.length_a   1.000
_cell.length_b   1.000
_cell.length_c   1.000
_cell.angle_alpha   90.00
_cell.angle_beta   90.00
_cell.angle_gamma   90.00
#
_symmetry.space_group_name_H-M   'P 1'
#
loop_
_entity.id
_entity.type
_entity.pdbx_description
1 polymer ?
#
loop_
_entity_poly.entity_id
_entity_poly.type
_entity_poly.pdbx_seq_one_letter_code
_entity_poly.pdbx_strand_id
1 'polypeptide(L)'
;IIDEEDTQFMINCPPAVTESTPRRRTRIQVFWTAPPSASGCVTLKASIVQKRIIYFQDEGSLTKRMCEKESLYGETTERPLLDCCACGTAKYRVTFYGNWSEKVHPKDYPRRANHWSAIIGASHSKNYVLWEYGGYASEGIKKVAELGSPVSMEEEIRQKVRLGMALCTYTCY
;
A
#
# COMPACT_ATOMS: atom_id res chain seq x y z
N ILE A 1 10.38 6.30 4.43
CA ILE A 1 11.53 5.47 4.85
C ILE A 1 10.96 4.34 5.73
N ILE A 2 11.48 3.11 5.62
CA ILE A 2 10.97 1.98 6.44
C ILE A 2 11.76 1.86 7.75
N ASP A 3 13.06 2.18 7.70
CA ASP A 3 13.98 2.08 8.83
C ASP A 3 14.74 3.39 9.00
N GLU A 4 14.28 4.22 9.92
CA GLU A 4 14.86 5.55 10.21
C GLU A 4 16.14 5.45 11.06
N GLU A 5 16.41 4.32 11.74
CA GLU A 5 17.68 4.12 12.43
C GLU A 5 18.82 3.94 11.42
N ASP A 6 18.50 3.33 10.28
CA ASP A 6 19.48 2.85 9.30
C ASP A 6 19.57 3.71 8.03
N THR A 7 18.53 4.48 7.69
CA THR A 7 18.47 5.30 6.47
C THR A 7 17.88 6.69 6.74
N GLN A 8 18.35 7.68 5.99
CA GLN A 8 17.94 9.08 6.13
C GLN A 8 17.85 9.77 4.76
N PHE A 9 17.17 10.90 4.69
CA PHE A 9 17.19 11.75 3.50
C PHE A 9 18.53 12.47 3.36
N MET A 10 19.01 12.61 2.13
CA MET A 10 20.30 13.24 1.86
C MET A 10 20.17 14.76 1.97
N ILE A 11 21.03 15.39 2.78
CA ILE A 11 20.94 16.84 3.06
C ILE A 11 21.11 17.68 1.79
N ASN A 12 22.02 17.27 0.90
CA ASN A 12 22.33 17.99 -0.34
C ASN A 12 21.41 17.62 -1.53
N CYS A 13 20.53 16.64 -1.35
CA CYS A 13 19.51 16.26 -2.32
C CYS A 13 18.32 15.68 -1.54
N PRO A 14 17.42 16.54 -1.03
CA PRO A 14 16.34 16.11 -0.14
C PRO A 14 15.48 14.93 -0.62
N PRO A 15 15.21 14.72 -1.93
CA PRO A 15 14.45 13.54 -2.37
C PRO A 15 15.29 12.24 -2.45
N ALA A 16 16.60 12.28 -2.25
CA ALA A 16 17.45 11.10 -2.23
C ALA A 16 17.56 10.49 -0.82
N VAL A 17 17.72 9.17 -0.74
CA VAL A 17 17.89 8.43 0.52
C VAL A 17 19.31 7.86 0.60
N THR A 18 19.94 7.99 1.76
CA THR A 18 21.31 7.52 2.05
C THR A 18 21.33 6.80 3.40
N GLU A 19 22.41 6.10 3.69
CA GLU A 19 22.68 5.51 5.00
C GLU A 19 22.81 6.57 6.11
N SER A 20 22.28 6.27 7.29
CA SER A 20 22.52 7.07 8.50
C SER A 20 23.85 6.70 9.16
N THR A 21 24.21 5.41 9.12
CA THR A 21 25.40 4.85 9.78
C THR A 21 26.17 3.92 8.84
N PRO A 22 27.51 3.88 8.88
CA PRO A 22 28.35 3.08 7.98
C PRO A 22 28.39 1.59 8.35
N ARG A 23 27.28 1.05 8.87
CA ARG A 23 27.19 -0.35 9.31
C ARG A 23 27.13 -1.29 8.10
N ARG A 24 27.79 -2.45 8.18
CA ARG A 24 27.70 -3.47 7.12
C ARG A 24 26.27 -4.01 7.05
N ARG A 25 25.70 -4.03 5.85
CA ARG A 25 24.34 -4.53 5.57
C ARG A 25 24.30 -5.30 4.26
N THR A 26 23.34 -6.22 4.16
CA THR A 26 23.06 -7.00 2.94
C THR A 26 21.75 -6.58 2.27
N ARG A 27 20.91 -5.76 2.94
CA ARG A 27 19.61 -5.31 2.44
C ARG A 27 19.24 -3.95 3.04
N ILE A 28 18.57 -3.13 2.23
CA ILE A 28 17.84 -1.93 2.64
C ILE A 28 16.46 -1.93 1.97
N GLN A 29 15.48 -1.24 2.56
CA GLN A 29 14.14 -1.11 1.99
C GLN A 29 13.62 0.31 2.18
N VAL A 30 12.99 0.85 1.15
CA VAL A 30 12.35 2.18 1.18
C VAL A 30 10.97 2.11 0.54
N PHE A 31 10.06 2.95 1.02
CA PHE A 31 8.81 3.23 0.31
C PHE A 31 9.05 4.35 -0.70
N TRP A 32 8.46 4.20 -1.87
CA TRP A 32 8.44 5.21 -2.91
C TRP A 32 7.01 5.33 -3.44
N THR A 33 6.52 6.57 -3.51
CA THR A 33 5.20 6.88 -4.06
C THR A 33 5.36 7.23 -5.53
N ALA A 34 4.61 6.56 -6.41
CA ALA A 34 4.63 6.85 -7.83
C ALA A 34 4.13 8.27 -8.11
N PRO A 35 4.71 8.98 -9.09
CA PRO A 35 4.22 10.30 -9.49
C PRO A 35 2.82 10.19 -10.13
N PRO A 36 2.10 11.32 -10.27
CA PRO A 36 0.81 11.35 -10.96
C PRO A 36 0.89 10.77 -12.38
N SER A 37 -0.23 10.29 -12.91
CA SER A 37 -0.35 9.87 -14.31
C SER A 37 0.12 10.95 -15.28
N ALA A 38 0.64 10.52 -16.43
CA ALA A 38 1.28 11.36 -17.45
C ALA A 38 2.60 12.04 -17.05
N SER A 39 3.21 11.64 -15.91
CA SER A 39 4.56 12.10 -15.53
C SER A 39 5.70 11.45 -16.34
N GLY A 40 5.37 10.51 -17.24
CA GLY A 40 6.33 9.77 -18.04
C GLY A 40 7.07 8.67 -17.28
N CYS A 41 8.14 8.15 -17.87
CA CYS A 41 8.93 7.07 -17.26
C CYS A 41 9.85 7.60 -16.17
N VAL A 42 9.84 6.93 -15.02
CA VAL A 42 10.77 7.18 -13.92
C VAL A 42 11.91 6.17 -13.93
N THR A 43 13.07 6.58 -13.43
CA THR A 43 14.23 5.70 -13.28
C THR A 43 14.72 5.74 -11.85
N LEU A 44 14.63 4.61 -11.15
CA LEU A 44 15.22 4.43 -9.83
C LEU A 44 16.66 3.98 -10.01
N LYS A 45 17.60 4.71 -9.42
CA LYS A 45 19.04 4.40 -9.46
C LYS A 45 19.57 4.26 -8.03
N ALA A 46 20.42 3.27 -7.80
CA ALA A 46 21.14 3.06 -6.54
C ALA A 46 22.66 3.15 -6.78
N SER A 47 23.40 3.66 -5.79
CA SER A 47 24.87 3.67 -5.80
C SER A 47 25.38 3.12 -4.48
N ILE A 48 26.30 2.15 -4.56
CA ILE A 48 26.95 1.53 -3.39
C ILE A 48 28.41 1.99 -3.24
N VAL A 49 28.87 2.89 -4.11
CA VAL A 49 30.24 3.41 -4.10
C VAL A 49 30.27 4.69 -3.26
N GLN A 50 30.93 4.62 -2.10
CA GLN A 50 31.10 5.77 -1.22
C GLN A 50 32.20 6.69 -1.73
N LYS A 51 31.82 7.77 -2.41
CA LYS A 51 32.69 8.86 -2.86
C LYS A 51 32.03 10.21 -2.61
N ARG A 52 32.83 11.28 -2.56
CA ARG A 52 32.32 12.66 -2.42
C ARG A 52 31.40 13.07 -3.57
N ILE A 53 31.64 12.53 -4.77
CA ILE A 53 30.76 12.66 -5.93
C ILE A 53 30.12 11.29 -6.14
N ILE A 54 28.79 11.25 -6.06
CA ILE A 54 27.99 10.02 -6.23
C ILE A 54 27.73 9.83 -7.71
N TYR A 55 28.17 8.69 -8.25
CA TYR A 55 27.91 8.29 -9.62
C TYR A 55 26.88 7.16 -9.63
N PHE A 56 26.03 7.17 -10.65
CA PHE A 56 25.01 6.16 -10.86
C PHE A 56 25.26 5.45 -12.18
N GLN A 57 24.95 4.16 -12.22
CA GLN A 57 24.96 3.41 -13.46
C GLN A 57 23.71 3.75 -14.27
N ASP A 58 23.83 3.85 -15.59
CA ASP A 58 22.68 4.09 -16.47
C ASP A 58 21.88 2.81 -16.74
N GLU A 59 22.54 1.65 -16.68
CA GLU A 59 21.94 0.33 -16.89
C GLU A 59 22.52 -0.70 -15.90
N GLY A 60 21.78 -1.79 -15.65
CA GLY A 60 22.21 -2.88 -14.76
C GLY A 60 21.29 -3.10 -13.57
N SER A 61 21.70 -3.95 -12.63
CA SER A 61 20.86 -4.37 -11.49
C SER A 61 20.56 -3.26 -10.48
N LEU A 62 21.35 -2.19 -10.49
CA LEU A 62 21.15 -1.01 -9.62
C LEU A 62 20.30 0.08 -10.27
N THR A 63 19.82 -0.13 -11.49
CA THR A 63 19.00 0.83 -12.22
C THR A 63 17.73 0.17 -12.75
N LYS A 64 16.58 0.69 -12.33
CA LYS A 64 15.27 0.20 -12.77
C LYS A 64 14.45 1.34 -13.35
N ARG A 65 14.17 1.24 -14.65
CA ARG A 65 13.22 2.11 -15.34
C ARG A 65 11.82 1.53 -15.21
N MET A 66 10.87 2.39 -14.86
CA MET A 66 9.45 2.08 -14.77
C MET A 66 8.69 3.13 -15.56
N CYS A 67 7.74 2.70 -16.38
CA CYS A 67 6.88 3.60 -17.14
C CYS A 67 5.45 3.33 -16.73
N GLU A 68 4.61 4.38 -16.80
CA GLU A 68 3.18 4.17 -16.93
C GLU A 68 2.95 3.23 -18.12
N LYS A 69 2.22 2.14 -17.92
CA LYS A 69 1.88 1.26 -19.04
C LYS A 69 1.01 2.08 -19.98
N GLU A 70 1.48 2.28 -21.21
CA GLU A 70 0.60 2.71 -22.29
C GLU A 70 -0.51 1.67 -22.41
N SER A 71 -1.77 2.08 -22.24
CA SER A 71 -2.86 1.25 -22.70
C SER A 71 -2.68 1.13 -24.22
N LEU A 72 -2.40 -0.07 -24.71
CA LEU A 72 -2.49 -0.43 -26.13
C LEU A 72 -3.96 -0.40 -26.59
N TYR A 73 -4.63 0.73 -26.36
CA TYR A 73 -5.99 1.04 -26.78
C TYR A 73 -5.89 2.22 -27.73
N GLY A 74 -5.39 1.93 -28.93
CA GLY A 74 -5.77 2.72 -30.09
C GLY A 74 -7.29 2.66 -30.26
N GLU A 75 -7.85 3.80 -30.63
CA GLU A 75 -9.23 4.05 -31.04
C GLU A 75 -10.04 2.80 -31.44
N THR A 76 -10.83 2.30 -30.50
CA THR A 76 -12.03 1.52 -30.81
C THR A 76 -13.03 1.78 -29.69
N THR A 77 -14.28 2.03 -30.06
CA THR A 77 -15.45 2.14 -29.17
C THR A 77 -15.79 0.78 -28.56
N GLU A 78 -14.86 0.20 -27.82
CA GLU A 78 -15.05 -1.05 -27.12
C GLU A 78 -15.12 -0.78 -25.62
N ARG A 79 -16.19 -1.29 -25.03
CA ARG A 79 -16.42 -1.33 -23.58
C ARG A 79 -15.08 -1.65 -22.90
N PRO A 80 -14.71 -0.95 -21.81
CA PRO A 80 -13.44 -1.18 -21.14
C PRO A 80 -13.28 -2.68 -20.92
N LEU A 81 -12.14 -3.23 -21.37
CA LEU A 81 -11.82 -4.65 -21.20
C LEU A 81 -12.30 -5.10 -19.84
N LEU A 82 -13.07 -6.19 -19.80
CA LEU A 82 -13.39 -6.82 -18.54
C LEU A 82 -12.06 -7.23 -17.88
N ASP A 83 -11.54 -6.39 -16.98
CA ASP A 83 -11.39 -6.69 -15.56
C ASP A 83 -10.97 -8.12 -15.17
N CYS A 84 -11.91 -9.01 -15.49
CA CYS A 84 -12.01 -10.38 -15.05
C CYS A 84 -12.78 -11.16 -16.12
N CYS A 85 -12.17 -12.22 -16.66
CA CYS A 85 -12.80 -13.14 -17.60
C CYS A 85 -13.30 -14.44 -16.94
N ALA A 86 -13.23 -14.53 -15.61
CA ALA A 86 -13.68 -15.71 -14.88
C ALA A 86 -15.20 -15.87 -14.98
N CYS A 87 -15.66 -17.10 -15.18
CA CYS A 87 -17.08 -17.44 -15.18
C CYS A 87 -17.51 -17.98 -13.81
N GLY A 88 -18.76 -17.72 -13.42
CA GLY A 88 -19.34 -18.22 -12.18
C GLY A 88 -18.91 -17.44 -10.93
N THR A 89 -19.04 -18.07 -9.77
CA THR A 89 -18.67 -17.49 -8.47
C THR A 89 -17.72 -18.41 -7.72
N ALA A 90 -16.88 -17.83 -6.87
CA ALA A 90 -15.95 -18.56 -6.02
C ALA A 90 -16.14 -18.13 -4.56
N LYS A 91 -15.95 -19.07 -3.65
CA LYS A 91 -16.00 -18.84 -2.20
C LYS A 91 -14.59 -18.98 -1.62
N TYR A 92 -14.18 -17.98 -0.86
CA TYR A 92 -12.88 -17.95 -0.20
C TYR A 92 -13.05 -17.96 1.32
N ARG A 93 -12.01 -18.43 2.01
CA ARG A 93 -11.85 -18.27 3.45
C ARG A 93 -10.67 -17.34 3.69
N VAL A 94 -10.92 -16.23 4.38
CA VAL A 94 -9.89 -15.31 4.83
C VAL A 94 -9.52 -15.67 6.27
N THR A 95 -8.23 -15.76 6.56
CA THR A 95 -7.73 -16.01 7.91
C THR A 95 -6.69 -14.95 8.24
N PHE A 96 -6.95 -14.19 9.31
CA PHE A 96 -6.06 -13.16 9.78
C PHE A 96 -5.15 -13.73 10.88
N TYR A 97 -3.84 -13.54 10.73
CA TYR A 97 -2.84 -13.93 11.71
C TYR A 97 -2.17 -12.67 12.27
N GLY A 98 -2.54 -12.30 13.49
CA GLY A 98 -1.92 -11.15 14.18
C GLY A 98 -0.51 -11.49 14.65
N ASN A 99 0.50 -10.84 14.08
CA ASN A 99 1.91 -11.00 14.50
C ASN A 99 2.39 -9.87 15.42
N TRP A 100 1.46 -9.13 16.04
CA TRP A 100 1.76 -8.09 17.01
C TRP A 100 1.78 -8.69 18.41
N SER A 101 2.96 -8.68 19.05
CA SER A 101 3.17 -9.20 20.40
C SER A 101 4.29 -8.43 21.08
N GLU A 102 4.32 -8.48 22.40
CA GLU A 102 5.38 -7.85 23.21
C GLU A 102 6.79 -8.33 22.81
N LYS A 103 6.92 -9.61 22.41
CA LYS A 103 8.22 -10.18 22.02
C LYS A 103 8.79 -9.54 20.75
N VAL A 104 7.94 -9.31 19.75
CA VAL A 104 8.35 -8.79 18.44
C VAL A 104 8.19 -7.27 18.32
N HIS A 105 7.39 -6.66 19.20
CA HIS A 105 7.17 -5.21 19.28
C HIS A 105 7.20 -4.77 20.76
N PRO A 106 8.38 -4.76 21.41
CA PRO A 106 8.49 -4.54 22.86
C PRO A 106 8.31 -3.08 23.29
N LYS A 107 8.66 -2.14 22.41
CA LYS A 107 8.58 -0.71 22.70
C LYS A 107 7.12 -0.30 22.90
N ASP A 108 6.82 0.24 24.09
CA ASP A 108 5.51 0.77 24.49
C ASP A 108 4.33 -0.20 24.27
N TYR A 109 4.57 -1.52 24.37
CA TYR A 109 3.52 -2.52 24.14
C TYR A 109 2.42 -2.45 25.22
N PRO A 110 1.13 -2.29 24.83
CA PRO A 110 0.03 -2.15 25.77
C PRO A 110 -0.37 -3.52 26.37
N ARG A 111 0.34 -3.97 27.40
CA ARG A 111 0.17 -5.30 28.03
C ARG A 111 -1.28 -5.64 28.44
N ARG A 112 -2.08 -4.65 28.81
CA ARG A 112 -3.48 -4.86 29.26
C ARG A 112 -4.54 -4.47 28.22
N ALA A 113 -4.19 -3.65 27.24
CA ALA A 113 -5.13 -3.08 26.27
C ALA A 113 -4.84 -3.50 24.82
N ASN A 114 -3.90 -4.42 24.61
CA ASN A 114 -3.62 -4.97 23.28
C ASN A 114 -4.83 -5.78 22.81
N HIS A 115 -5.32 -5.42 21.63
CA HIS A 115 -6.38 -6.12 20.95
C HIS A 115 -6.33 -5.77 19.47
N TRP A 116 -6.98 -6.58 18.66
CA TRP A 116 -7.39 -6.19 17.31
C TRP A 116 -8.88 -5.85 17.37
N SER A 117 -9.30 -4.81 16.67
CA SER A 117 -10.73 -4.55 16.47
C SER A 117 -11.33 -5.63 15.56
N ALA A 118 -12.66 -5.69 15.52
CA ALA A 118 -13.38 -6.57 14.61
C ALA A 118 -12.95 -6.31 13.16
N ILE A 119 -12.73 -7.38 12.39
CA ILE A 119 -12.35 -7.27 10.99
C ILE A 119 -13.60 -7.01 10.16
N ILE A 120 -13.61 -5.89 9.43
CA ILE A 120 -14.70 -5.49 8.53
C ILE A 120 -14.19 -5.38 7.10
N GLY A 121 -14.95 -5.88 6.13
CA GLY A 121 -14.60 -5.80 4.73
C GLY A 121 -15.73 -6.19 3.78
N ALA A 122 -15.46 -6.14 2.49
CA ALA A 122 -16.42 -6.46 1.45
C ALA A 122 -15.75 -7.11 0.23
N SER A 123 -16.47 -7.97 -0.47
CA SER A 123 -16.11 -8.33 -1.85
C SER A 123 -16.73 -7.28 -2.75
N HIS A 124 -15.94 -6.54 -3.53
CA HIS A 124 -16.44 -5.39 -4.28
C HIS A 124 -15.80 -5.23 -5.66
N SER A 125 -16.45 -4.40 -6.49
CA SER A 125 -15.95 -4.01 -7.80
C SER A 125 -14.93 -2.87 -7.69
N LYS A 126 -14.23 -2.56 -8.80
CA LYS A 126 -13.33 -1.42 -8.92
C LYS A 126 -14.00 -0.05 -8.71
N ASN A 127 -15.34 0.01 -8.77
CA ASN A 127 -16.11 1.23 -8.58
C ASN A 127 -16.32 1.58 -7.10
N TYR A 128 -15.85 0.75 -6.17
CA TYR A 128 -15.85 1.03 -4.75
C TYR A 128 -14.43 0.94 -4.19
N VAL A 129 -14.03 1.98 -3.47
CA VAL A 129 -12.80 2.01 -2.68
C VAL A 129 -13.21 2.01 -1.21
N LEU A 130 -12.82 0.95 -0.49
CA LEU A 130 -13.08 0.82 0.95
C LEU A 130 -12.20 1.80 1.74
N TRP A 131 -10.91 1.79 1.42
CA TRP A 131 -9.87 2.71 1.86
C TRP A 131 -8.68 2.60 0.89
N GLU A 132 -7.84 3.62 0.82
CA GLU A 132 -6.62 3.60 0.01
C GLU A 132 -5.52 4.49 0.63
N TYR A 133 -4.26 4.20 0.32
CA TYR A 133 -3.15 5.03 0.78
C TYR A 133 -3.20 6.43 0.16
N GLY A 134 -3.04 7.46 0.99
CA GLY A 134 -3.14 8.86 0.56
C GLY A 134 -4.57 9.35 0.34
N GLY A 135 -5.57 8.47 0.40
CA GLY A 135 -6.99 8.82 0.38
C GLY A 135 -7.49 9.30 1.74
N TYR A 136 -8.63 10.00 1.72
CA TYR A 136 -9.33 10.39 2.95
C TYR A 136 -10.15 9.23 3.51
N ALA A 137 -10.13 9.05 4.83
CA ALA A 137 -10.98 8.09 5.51
C ALA A 137 -12.45 8.52 5.46
N SER A 138 -13.36 7.58 5.16
CA SER A 138 -14.79 7.78 5.39
C SER A 138 -15.09 7.82 6.90
N GLU A 139 -16.30 8.24 7.26
CA GLU A 139 -16.75 8.23 8.66
C GLU A 139 -16.76 6.80 9.24
N GLY A 140 -17.12 5.79 8.44
CA GLY A 140 -17.02 4.37 8.81
C GLY A 140 -15.58 3.95 9.11
N ILE A 141 -14.63 4.26 8.22
CA ILE A 141 -13.21 3.96 8.43
C ILE A 141 -12.66 4.70 9.64
N LYS A 142 -13.05 5.96 9.83
CA LYS A 142 -12.64 6.76 10.99
C LYS A 142 -13.07 6.09 12.31
N LYS A 143 -14.31 5.61 12.42
CA LYS A 143 -14.78 4.91 13.63
C LYS A 143 -14.10 3.57 13.86
N VAL A 144 -13.71 2.85 12.80
CA VAL A 144 -12.89 1.64 12.93
C VAL A 144 -11.49 1.99 13.47
N ALA A 145 -10.87 3.04 12.94
CA ALA A 145 -9.52 3.46 13.32
C ALA A 145 -9.45 4.05 14.74
N GLU A 146 -10.44 4.85 15.13
CA GLU A 146 -10.43 5.58 16.41
C GLU A 146 -11.06 4.78 17.56
N LEU A 147 -12.11 4.00 17.27
CA LEU A 147 -12.95 3.36 18.29
C LEU A 147 -13.00 1.83 18.18
N GLY A 148 -12.43 1.26 17.12
CA GLY A 148 -12.54 -0.17 16.84
C GLY A 148 -13.96 -0.65 16.50
N SER A 149 -14.88 0.26 16.17
CA SER A 149 -16.29 -0.07 15.94
C SER A 149 -16.59 -0.27 14.44
N PRO A 150 -17.05 -1.47 14.02
CA PRO A 150 -17.35 -1.75 12.61
C PRO A 150 -18.74 -1.28 12.17
N VAL A 151 -19.60 -0.80 13.09
CA VAL A 151 -21.04 -0.59 12.85
C VAL A 151 -21.31 0.37 11.70
N SER A 152 -20.72 1.58 11.74
CA SER A 152 -20.93 2.55 10.65
C SER A 152 -20.28 2.12 9.34
N MET A 153 -19.18 1.37 9.41
CA MET A 153 -18.55 0.83 8.21
C MET A 153 -19.40 -0.26 7.55
N GLU A 154 -20.05 -1.10 8.34
CA GLU A 154 -20.99 -2.10 7.85
C GLU A 154 -22.20 -1.44 7.16
N GLU A 155 -22.71 -0.34 7.71
CA GLU A 155 -23.78 0.45 7.09
C GLU A 155 -23.36 1.05 5.74
N GLU A 156 -22.15 1.62 5.66
CA GLU A 156 -21.58 2.14 4.41
C GLU A 156 -21.46 1.03 3.36
N ILE A 157 -20.89 -0.13 3.71
CA ILE A 157 -20.77 -1.26 2.80
C ILE A 157 -22.16 -1.72 2.34
N ARG A 158 -23.14 -1.86 3.24
CA ARG A 158 -24.50 -2.27 2.89
C ARG A 158 -25.16 -1.30 1.90
N GLN A 159 -24.88 0.01 2.00
CA GLN A 159 -25.33 0.97 0.99
C GLN A 159 -24.67 0.72 -0.37
N LYS A 160 -23.37 0.41 -0.41
CA LYS A 160 -22.67 0.05 -1.65
C LYS A 160 -23.15 -1.27 -2.25
N VAL A 161 -23.60 -2.21 -1.44
CA VAL A 161 -24.27 -3.44 -1.90
C VAL A 161 -25.57 -3.11 -2.63
N ARG A 162 -26.40 -2.21 -2.07
CA ARG A 162 -27.65 -1.77 -2.73
C ARG A 162 -27.39 -1.05 -4.06
N LEU A 163 -26.26 -0.36 -4.19
CA LEU A 163 -25.83 0.31 -5.41
C LEU A 163 -25.12 -0.63 -6.42
N GLY A 164 -25.00 -1.93 -6.11
CA GLY A 164 -24.33 -2.90 -6.98
C GLY A 164 -22.81 -2.75 -7.07
N MET A 165 -22.21 -1.95 -6.19
CA MET A 165 -20.76 -1.70 -6.18
C MET A 165 -20.01 -2.71 -5.30
N ALA A 166 -20.68 -3.29 -4.32
CA ALA A 166 -20.20 -4.38 -3.46
C ALA A 166 -21.15 -5.59 -3.54
N LEU A 167 -20.61 -6.80 -3.38
CA LEU A 167 -21.37 -8.04 -3.43
C LEU A 167 -21.81 -8.50 -2.04
N CYS A 168 -20.93 -8.42 -1.04
CA CYS A 168 -21.16 -8.91 0.31
C CYS A 168 -20.40 -8.06 1.33
N THR A 169 -20.95 -7.95 2.54
CA THR A 169 -20.27 -7.42 3.74
C THR A 169 -19.80 -8.58 4.61
N TYR A 170 -18.65 -8.43 5.27
CA TYR A 170 -18.08 -9.41 6.19
C TYR A 170 -17.63 -8.72 7.46
N THR A 171 -18.15 -9.16 8.60
CA THR A 171 -17.70 -8.71 9.92
C THR A 171 -17.28 -9.93 10.73
N CYS A 172 -16.04 -9.95 11.21
CA CYS A 172 -15.52 -10.97 12.13
C CYS A 172 -15.30 -10.32 13.49
N TYR A 173 -16.13 -10.72 14.47
CA TYR A 173 -16.02 -10.32 15.87
C TYR A 173 -15.05 -11.21 16.63
#